data_AF-A0AAW9Q9A7-F1
#
_entry.id   AF-A0AAW9Q9A7-F1
#
_cell.length_a   1.000
_cell.length_b   1.000
_cell.length_c   1.000
_cell.angle_alpha   90.00
_cell.angle_beta   90.00
_cell.angle_gamma   90.00
#
_symmetry.space_group_name_H-M   'P 1'
#
loop_
_entity.id
_entity.type
_entity.pdbx_description
1 polymer ?
#
loop_
_entity_poly.entity_id
_entity_poly.type
_entity_poly.pdbx_seq_one_letter_code
_entity_poly.pdbx_strand_id
1 'polypeptide(L)'
;MSQIQELHRQAIDLAELASTKKLKGDLEQAGLLLRQAFEKETKAATLLADNLSAEPTRSILHRSAASLAVDCGEFQAADRLIATALSGNPPQEIAEELKDLFIRINLRHYFERRGISFDEEKLTSLTLERQFG
;
A
#
# COMPACT_ATOMS: atom_id res chain seq x y z
N MET A 1 3.12 -24.29 -4.49
CA MET A 1 2.69 -22.90 -4.21
C MET A 1 2.23 -22.26 -5.51
N SER A 2 1.19 -21.43 -5.49
CA SER A 2 0.74 -20.72 -6.69
C SER A 2 1.66 -19.54 -7.01
N GLN A 3 1.72 -19.11 -8.27
CA GLN A 3 2.52 -17.95 -8.70
C GLN A 3 2.20 -16.68 -7.89
N ILE A 4 0.93 -16.49 -7.51
CA ILE A 4 0.47 -15.35 -6.70
C ILE A 4 1.11 -15.39 -5.31
N GLN A 5 1.11 -16.56 -4.65
CA GLN A 5 1.73 -16.74 -3.33
C GLN A 5 3.24 -16.47 -3.37
N GLU A 6 3.91 -16.90 -4.44
CA GLU A 6 5.34 -16.67 -4.62
C GLU A 6 5.66 -15.17 -4.79
N LEU A 7 4.88 -14.47 -5.62
CA LEU A 7 5.04 -13.02 -5.82
C LEU A 7 4.82 -12.25 -4.52
N HIS A 8 3.75 -12.59 -3.79
CA HIS A 8 3.43 -11.95 -2.51
C HIS A 8 4.52 -12.17 -1.46
N ARG A 9 5.01 -13.41 -1.32
CA ARG A 9 6.12 -13.71 -0.39
C ARG A 9 7.38 -12.93 -0.74
N GLN A 10 7.76 -12.90 -2.03
CA GLN A 10 8.91 -12.12 -2.48
C GLN A 10 8.75 -10.62 -2.18
N ALA A 11 7.54 -10.08 -2.33
CA ALA A 11 7.27 -8.69 -1.99
C ALA A 11 7.47 -8.41 -0.50
N ILE A 12 6.97 -9.29 0.38
CA ILE A 12 7.16 -9.21 1.83
C ILE A 12 8.66 -9.24 2.17
N ASP A 13 9.40 -10.24 1.67
CA ASP A 13 10.83 -10.40 1.95
C ASP A 13 11.63 -9.14 1.53
N LEU A 14 11.29 -8.56 0.38
CA LEU A 14 11.91 -7.34 -0.14
C LEU A 14 11.57 -6.11 0.72
N ALA A 15 10.32 -5.96 1.15
CA ALA A 15 9.87 -4.85 1.99
C ALA A 15 10.51 -4.89 3.40
N GLU A 16 10.63 -6.08 3.98
CA GLU A 16 11.35 -6.29 5.25
C GLU A 16 12.84 -5.95 5.12
N LEU A 17 13.47 -6.37 4.03
CA LEU A 17 14.86 -6.03 3.74
C LEU A 17 15.04 -4.52 3.53
N ALA A 18 14.13 -3.88 2.80
CA ALA A 18 14.14 -2.44 2.60
C ALA A 18 14.03 -1.67 3.92
N SER A 19 13.16 -2.13 4.82
CA SER A 19 13.03 -1.57 6.17
C SER A 19 14.33 -1.70 6.96
N THR A 20 14.99 -2.86 6.87
CA THR A 20 16.31 -3.08 7.49
C THR A 20 17.39 -2.14 6.92
N LYS A 21 17.36 -1.88 5.61
CA LYS A 21 18.29 -0.93 4.96
C LYS A 21 18.04 0.50 5.38
N LYS A 22 16.78 0.92 5.45
CA LYS A 22 16.37 2.24 5.95
C LYS A 22 16.86 2.49 7.38
N LEU A 23 16.71 1.50 8.27
CA LEU A 23 17.21 1.58 9.65
C LEU A 23 18.74 1.73 9.75
N LYS A 24 19.47 1.24 8.74
CA LYS A 24 20.93 1.38 8.64
C LYS A 24 21.36 2.67 7.93
N GLY A 25 20.42 3.54 7.53
CA GLY A 25 20.69 4.77 6.78
C GLY A 25 20.97 4.56 5.29
N ASP A 26 20.86 3.33 4.78
CA ASP A 26 21.09 2.98 3.38
C ASP A 26 19.82 3.23 2.55
N LEU A 27 19.46 4.51 2.40
CA LEU A 27 18.19 4.96 1.81
C LEU A 27 18.06 4.62 0.32
N GLU A 28 19.17 4.65 -0.42
CA GLU A 28 19.18 4.32 -1.85
C GLU A 28 18.79 2.85 -2.07
N GLN A 29 19.45 1.93 -1.36
CA GLN A 29 19.11 0.51 -1.46
C GLN A 29 17.73 0.20 -0.90
N ALA A 30 17.31 0.89 0.17
CA ALA A 30 15.94 0.76 0.68
C ALA A 30 14.91 1.13 -0.40
N GLY A 31 15.13 2.23 -1.13
CA GLY A 31 14.26 2.64 -2.23
C GLY A 31 14.21 1.62 -3.38
N LEU A 32 15.36 1.08 -3.78
CA LEU A 32 15.42 0.04 -4.83
C LEU A 32 14.67 -1.23 -4.43
N LEU A 33 14.81 -1.67 -3.18
CA LEU A 33 14.13 -2.85 -2.65
C LEU A 33 12.61 -2.62 -2.52
N LEU A 34 12.18 -1.46 -2.02
CA LEU A 34 10.77 -1.08 -1.98
C LEU A 34 10.14 -1.08 -3.37
N ARG A 35 10.86 -0.55 -4.37
CA ARG A 35 10.38 -0.56 -5.75
C ARG A 35 10.17 -1.98 -6.27
N GLN A 36 11.12 -2.88 -6.00
CA GLN A 36 10.99 -4.29 -6.38
C GLN A 36 9.81 -4.97 -5.66
N ALA A 37 9.62 -4.70 -4.36
CA ALA A 37 8.49 -5.20 -3.60
C ALA A 37 7.16 -4.75 -4.22
N PHE A 38 7.05 -3.45 -4.52
CA PHE A 38 5.87 -2.86 -5.15
C PHE A 38 5.54 -3.53 -6.49
N GLU A 39 6.53 -3.76 -7.34
CA GLU A 39 6.33 -4.42 -8.64
C GLU A 39 5.84 -5.86 -8.49
N LYS A 40 6.33 -6.60 -7.49
CA LYS A 40 5.92 -7.98 -7.22
C LYS A 40 4.49 -8.03 -6.70
N GLU A 41 4.15 -7.17 -5.75
CA GLU A 41 2.82 -7.11 -5.15
C GLU A 41 1.77 -6.66 -6.17
N THR A 42 2.09 -5.66 -6.99
CA THR A 42 1.21 -5.19 -8.07
C THR A 42 0.93 -6.29 -9.08
N LYS A 43 1.94 -7.09 -9.44
CA LYS A 43 1.76 -8.26 -10.32
C LYS A 43 0.84 -9.30 -9.67
N ALA A 44 1.03 -9.59 -8.37
CA ALA A 44 0.17 -10.50 -7.63
C ALA A 44 -1.30 -10.01 -7.60
N ALA A 45 -1.51 -8.73 -7.30
CA ALA A 45 -2.82 -8.09 -7.28
C ALA A 45 -3.49 -8.12 -8.66
N THR A 46 -2.76 -7.81 -9.72
CA THR A 46 -3.25 -7.79 -11.10
C THR A 46 -3.76 -9.16 -11.54
N LEU A 47 -3.08 -10.25 -11.15
CA LEU A 47 -3.52 -11.62 -11.46
C LEU A 47 -4.87 -11.99 -10.83
N LEU A 48 -5.31 -11.28 -9.79
CA LEU A 48 -6.62 -11.47 -9.15
C LEU A 48 -7.60 -10.32 -9.38
N ALA A 49 -7.25 -9.30 -10.18
CA ALA A 49 -8.03 -8.07 -10.32
C ALA A 49 -9.51 -8.31 -10.65
N ASP A 50 -9.78 -9.23 -11.59
CA ASP A 50 -11.13 -9.57 -12.06
C ASP A 50 -11.78 -10.73 -11.28
N ASN A 51 -11.05 -11.37 -10.36
CA ASN A 51 -11.55 -12.53 -9.62
C ASN A 51 -12.15 -12.13 -8.26
N LEU A 52 -13.38 -11.64 -8.27
CA LEU A 52 -14.11 -11.25 -7.06
C LEU A 52 -14.38 -12.42 -6.09
N SER A 53 -14.38 -13.67 -6.57
CA SER A 53 -14.53 -14.84 -5.70
C SER A 53 -13.27 -15.16 -4.90
N ALA A 54 -12.13 -14.54 -5.24
CA ALA A 54 -10.87 -14.69 -4.51
C ALA A 54 -10.73 -13.74 -3.33
N GLU A 55 -11.79 -13.05 -2.92
CA GLU A 55 -11.79 -12.30 -1.66
C GLU A 55 -11.69 -13.28 -0.48
N PRO A 56 -10.90 -12.96 0.57
CA PRO A 56 -10.27 -11.68 0.84
C PRO A 56 -8.89 -11.48 0.17
N THR A 57 -8.30 -12.54 -0.42
CA THR A 57 -6.94 -12.50 -0.96
C THR A 57 -6.77 -11.39 -2.01
N ARG A 58 -7.75 -11.19 -2.88
CA ARG A 58 -7.74 -10.11 -3.87
C ARG A 58 -7.56 -8.73 -3.22
N SER A 59 -8.41 -8.37 -2.25
CA SER A 59 -8.33 -7.07 -1.58
C SER A 59 -7.09 -6.92 -0.69
N ILE A 60 -6.61 -8.00 -0.06
CA ILE A 60 -5.34 -8.01 0.69
C ILE A 60 -4.18 -7.62 -0.22
N LEU A 61 -4.05 -8.24 -1.39
CA LEU A 61 -2.95 -7.96 -2.32
C LEU A 61 -3.02 -6.54 -2.88
N HIS A 62 -4.22 -6.05 -3.21
CA HIS A 62 -4.36 -4.67 -3.68
C HIS A 62 -4.03 -3.65 -2.61
N ARG A 63 -4.48 -3.86 -1.36
CA ARG A 63 -4.14 -3.00 -0.22
C ARG A 63 -2.63 -2.98 0.02
N SER A 64 -2.00 -4.16 0.04
CA SER A 64 -0.56 -4.32 0.18
C SER A 64 0.22 -3.59 -0.92
N ALA A 65 -0.19 -3.77 -2.18
CA ALA A 65 0.41 -3.07 -3.32
C ALA A 65 0.23 -1.54 -3.22
N ALA A 66 -0.94 -1.08 -2.76
CA ALA A 66 -1.20 0.35 -2.58
C ALA A 66 -0.32 0.96 -1.47
N SER A 67 -0.12 0.26 -0.35
CA SER A 67 0.80 0.70 0.70
C SER A 67 2.23 0.81 0.18
N LEU A 68 2.72 -0.19 -0.55
CA LEU A 68 4.05 -0.15 -1.16
C LEU A 68 4.19 0.96 -2.21
N ALA A 69 3.11 1.26 -2.95
CA ALA A 69 3.08 2.40 -3.87
C ALA A 69 3.25 3.73 -3.12
N VAL A 70 2.56 3.91 -1.98
CA VAL A 70 2.74 5.08 -1.11
C VAL A 70 4.17 5.20 -0.61
N ASP A 71 4.77 4.09 -0.15
CA ASP A 71 6.17 4.06 0.30
C ASP A 71 7.16 4.41 -0.82
N CYS A 72 6.83 4.10 -2.08
CA CYS A 72 7.60 4.49 -3.26
C CYS A 72 7.33 5.93 -3.73
N GLY A 73 6.36 6.64 -3.14
CA GLY A 73 5.91 7.96 -3.63
C GLY A 73 5.02 7.91 -4.87
N GLU A 74 4.50 6.74 -5.24
CA GLU A 74 3.70 6.48 -6.43
C GLU A 74 2.20 6.63 -6.16
N PHE A 75 1.81 7.82 -5.69
CA PHE A 75 0.45 8.05 -5.17
C PHE A 75 -0.66 7.79 -6.18
N GLN A 76 -0.44 8.12 -7.45
CA GLN A 76 -1.42 7.83 -8.51
C GLN A 76 -1.63 6.34 -8.72
N ALA A 77 -0.57 5.53 -8.56
CA ALA A 77 -0.69 4.08 -8.63
C ALA A 77 -1.43 3.53 -7.42
N ALA A 78 -1.13 4.08 -6.22
CA ALA A 78 -1.84 3.74 -5.00
C ALA A 78 -3.35 4.00 -5.12
N ASP A 79 -3.78 5.17 -5.60
CA ASP A 79 -5.19 5.49 -5.81
C ASP A 79 -5.90 4.50 -6.72
N ARG A 80 -5.25 4.11 -7.83
CA ARG A 80 -5.80 3.12 -8.77
C ARG A 80 -5.95 1.75 -8.12
N LEU A 81 -4.94 1.31 -7.35
CA LEU A 81 -4.98 0.01 -6.66
C LEU A 81 -6.08 -0.02 -5.59
N ILE A 82 -6.25 1.07 -4.85
CA ILE A 82 -7.33 1.23 -3.86
C ILE A 82 -8.69 1.19 -4.55
N ALA A 83 -8.88 1.98 -5.61
CA ALA A 83 -10.13 2.00 -6.36
C ALA A 83 -10.51 0.61 -6.89
N THR A 84 -9.55 -0.12 -7.46
CA THR A 84 -9.76 -1.49 -7.93
C THR A 84 -10.13 -2.43 -6.77
N ALA A 85 -9.49 -2.33 -5.61
CA ALA A 85 -9.84 -3.15 -4.45
C ALA A 85 -11.30 -2.90 -4.01
N LEU A 86 -11.65 -1.62 -3.83
CA LEU A 86 -12.96 -1.16 -3.37
C LEU A 86 -14.09 -1.40 -4.37
N SER A 87 -13.80 -1.58 -5.67
CA SER A 87 -14.81 -1.93 -6.67
C SER A 87 -15.26 -3.39 -6.60
N GLY A 88 -14.60 -4.21 -5.78
CA GLY A 88 -15.01 -5.59 -5.50
C GLY A 88 -15.86 -5.71 -4.24
N ASN A 89 -15.67 -6.82 -3.51
CA ASN A 89 -16.36 -7.07 -2.24
C ASN A 89 -15.34 -7.29 -1.10
N PRO A 90 -14.44 -6.31 -0.81
CA PRO A 90 -13.49 -6.45 0.28
C PRO A 90 -14.22 -6.64 1.62
N PRO A 91 -13.71 -7.49 2.53
CA PRO A 91 -14.17 -7.52 3.91
C PRO A 91 -14.12 -6.13 4.55
N GLN A 92 -15.01 -5.87 5.50
CA GLN A 92 -15.16 -4.55 6.11
C GLN A 92 -13.84 -3.97 6.64
N GLU A 93 -13.07 -4.76 7.38
CA GLU A 93 -11.77 -4.34 7.94
C GLU A 93 -10.81 -3.86 6.85
N ILE A 94 -10.69 -4.63 5.75
CA ILE A 94 -9.82 -4.29 4.62
C ILE A 94 -10.34 -3.05 3.88
N ALA A 95 -11.67 -2.93 3.73
CA ALA A 95 -12.29 -1.78 3.11
C ALA A 95 -12.04 -0.49 3.92
N GLU A 96 -12.02 -0.58 5.25
CA GLU A 96 -11.68 0.53 6.13
C GLU A 96 -10.20 0.93 5.97
N GLU A 97 -9.27 -0.03 6.02
CA GLU A 97 -7.84 0.24 5.80
C GLU A 97 -7.56 0.89 4.43
N LEU A 98 -8.25 0.44 3.38
CA LEU A 98 -8.16 1.02 2.03
C LEU A 98 -8.68 2.47 2.01
N LYS A 99 -9.79 2.75 2.69
CA LYS A 99 -10.35 4.11 2.78
C LYS A 99 -9.43 5.03 3.58
N ASP A 100 -8.84 4.54 4.66
CA ASP A 100 -7.88 5.31 5.44
C ASP A 100 -6.66 5.66 4.60
N LEU A 101 -6.13 4.69 3.84
CA LEU A 101 -5.04 4.94 2.90
C LEU A 101 -5.41 5.97 1.83
N PHE A 102 -6.61 5.88 1.26
CA PHE A 102 -7.12 6.83 0.28
C PHE A 102 -7.24 8.26 0.85
N ILE A 103 -7.77 8.39 2.08
CA ILE A 103 -7.87 9.68 2.77
C ILE A 103 -6.48 10.27 2.98
N ARG A 104 -5.50 9.47 3.42
CA ARG A 104 -4.12 9.94 3.62
C ARG A 104 -3.52 10.52 2.33
N ILE A 105 -3.65 9.79 1.22
CA ILE A 105 -3.17 10.23 -0.10
C ILE A 105 -3.82 11.55 -0.50
N ASN A 106 -5.14 11.66 -0.37
CA ASN A 106 -5.88 12.84 -0.84
C ASN A 106 -5.67 14.07 0.05
N LEU A 107 -5.56 13.90 1.37
CA LEU A 107 -5.24 14.99 2.29
C LEU A 107 -3.86 15.57 1.99
N ARG A 108 -2.86 14.72 1.73
CA ARG A 108 -1.55 15.16 1.29
C ARG A 108 -1.63 16.04 0.04
N HIS A 109 -2.28 15.56 -1.03
CA HIS A 109 -2.45 16.33 -2.27
C HIS A 109 -3.17 17.66 -2.04
N TYR A 110 -4.19 17.67 -1.18
CA TYR A 110 -4.94 18.87 -0.86
C TYR A 110 -4.06 19.93 -0.17
N PHE A 111 -3.21 19.52 0.78
CA PHE A 111 -2.29 20.42 1.47
C PHE A 111 -1.16 20.92 0.56
N GLU A 112 -0.56 20.02 -0.24
CA GLU A 112 0.48 20.38 -1.22
C GLU A 112 -0.02 21.46 -2.19
N ARG A 113 -1.25 21.33 -2.71
CA ARG A 113 -1.87 22.33 -3.60
C ARG A 113 -2.10 23.69 -2.94
N ARG A 114 -2.18 23.74 -1.61
CA ARG A 114 -2.35 24.98 -0.84
C ARG A 114 -1.03 25.53 -0.29
N GLY A 115 0.10 24.90 -0.59
CA GLY A 115 1.40 25.28 -0.04
C GLY A 115 1.50 25.08 1.47
N ILE A 116 0.64 24.22 2.04
CA ILE A 116 0.67 23.88 3.46
C ILE A 116 1.61 22.68 3.61
N SER A 117 2.76 22.91 4.24
CA SER A 117 3.60 21.80 4.71
C SER A 117 2.90 21.13 5.88
N PHE A 118 2.54 19.86 5.74
CA PHE A 118 1.92 19.08 6.81
C PHE A 118 2.87 17.97 7.22
N ASP A 119 2.97 17.75 8.53
CA ASP A 119 3.78 16.69 9.10
C ASP A 119 3.12 15.32 8.84
N GLU A 120 3.79 14.47 8.07
CA GLU A 120 3.34 13.12 7.71
C GLU A 120 3.15 12.22 8.94
N GLU A 121 3.92 12.44 10.02
CA GLU A 121 3.75 11.70 11.27
C GLU A 121 2.40 12.04 11.92
N LYS A 122 2.03 13.32 11.90
CA LYS A 122 0.75 13.81 12.43
C LYS A 122 -0.44 13.38 11.59
N LEU A 123 -0.28 13.29 10.28
CA LEU A 123 -1.32 12.74 9.40
C LEU A 123 -1.56 11.26 9.70
N THR A 124 -0.48 10.51 9.88
CA THR A 124 -0.52 9.08 10.17
C THR A 124 -1.19 8.82 11.52
N SER A 125 -0.89 9.60 12.56
CA SER A 125 -1.53 9.46 13.88
C SER A 125 -3.04 9.71 13.84
N LEU A 126 -3.51 10.73 13.09
CA LEU A 126 -4.93 11.06 12.99
C LEU A 126 -5.76 9.98 12.29
N THR A 127 -5.13 9.17 11.43
CA THR A 127 -5.80 8.10 10.69
C THR A 127 -5.68 6.72 11.34
N LEU A 128 -4.80 6.55 12.33
CA LEU A 128 -4.57 5.26 13.02
C LEU A 128 -5.28 5.15 14.40
N GLU A 129 -5.97 6.19 14.85
CA GLU A 129 -6.59 6.26 16.20
C GLU A 129 -7.71 5.22 16.49
N ARG A 130 -7.99 4.28 15.58
CA ARG A 130 -9.02 3.24 15.76
C ARG A 130 -8.59 1.96 16.47
N GLN A 131 -7.38 1.86 17.04
CA GLN A 131 -6.93 0.62 17.71
C GLN A 131 -7.13 0.54 19.24
N PHE A 132 -7.74 1.52 19.89
CA PHE A 132 -8.08 1.39 21.32
C PHE A 132 -9.47 1.97 21.64
N GLY A 133 -10.48 1.08 21.60
CA GLY A 133 -11.84 1.33 22.06
C GLY A 133 -12.55 0.01 22.33
#